data_AF-A0A0F9A7Y2-F1
#
_entry.id   AF-A0A0F9A7Y2-F1
#
_cell.length_a   1.000
_cell.length_b   1.000
_cell.length_c   1.000
_cell.angle_alpha   90.00
_cell.angle_beta   90.00
_cell.angle_gamma   90.00
#
_symmetry.space_group_name_H-M   'P 1'
#
loop_
_entity.id
_entity.type
_entity.pdbx_description
1 polymer ?
#
loop_
_entity_poly.entity_id
_entity_poly.type
_entity_poly.pdbx_seq_one_letter_code
_entity_poly.pdbx_strand_id
1 'polypeptide(L)'
;MPAPLIIALGIAAMAPTILAGAGQFFPPLGEKAKHVSFDIWPNKLPVITELAMMYFRKSIDLNEYYDKARQEGFDQTEADNYIAISYQMLAAYDYITLWRREKMSVQELDQNLFKLGMSIDDVKNIKTATEYFPNPQDLIRFAVREVYTPAIAEAFGIFNELPPKFVS
;
A
#
# COMPACT_ATOMS: atom_id res chain seq x y z
N MET A 1 -39.47 13.08 40.29
CA MET A 1 -38.94 11.75 40.67
C MET A 1 -38.51 11.00 39.41
N PRO A 2 -37.22 10.99 39.01
CA PRO A 2 -36.75 10.19 37.89
C PRO A 2 -36.04 8.94 38.44
N ALA A 3 -36.79 7.96 38.92
CA ALA A 3 -36.26 6.71 39.48
C ALA A 3 -36.28 5.46 38.57
N PRO A 4 -36.99 5.39 37.42
CA PRO A 4 -37.01 4.14 36.64
C PRO A 4 -35.88 4.00 35.62
N LEU A 5 -35.25 5.09 35.17
CA LEU A 5 -34.23 5.04 34.10
C LEU A 5 -32.83 4.63 34.60
N ILE A 6 -32.49 4.98 35.84
CA ILE A 6 -31.18 4.65 36.45
C ILE A 6 -31.09 3.16 36.82
N ILE A 7 -32.21 2.54 37.20
CA ILE A 7 -32.25 1.11 37.57
C ILE A 7 -32.13 0.22 36.33
N ALA A 8 -32.71 0.61 35.19
CA ALA A 8 -32.55 -0.10 33.92
C ALA A 8 -31.10 -0.05 33.39
N LEU A 9 -30.41 1.09 33.55
CA LEU A 9 -28.99 1.24 33.26
C LEU A 9 -28.10 0.42 34.20
N GLY A 10 -28.45 0.33 35.48
CA GLY A 10 -27.72 -0.48 36.48
C GLY A 10 -27.79 -1.99 36.20
N ILE A 11 -28.94 -2.51 35.75
CA ILE A 11 -29.09 -3.94 35.44
C ILE A 11 -28.39 -4.30 34.11
N ALA A 12 -28.38 -3.39 33.13
CA ALA A 12 -27.61 -3.56 31.89
C ALA A 12 -26.08 -3.47 32.11
N ALA A 13 -25.63 -2.66 33.08
CA ALA A 13 -24.21 -2.51 33.41
C ALA A 13 -23.63 -3.62 34.30
N MET A 14 -24.48 -4.41 35.00
CA MET A 14 -24.04 -5.49 35.89
C MET A 14 -24.12 -6.90 35.30
N ALA A 15 -24.84 -7.10 34.19
CA ALA A 15 -24.83 -8.36 33.45
C ALA A 15 -23.44 -8.75 32.86
N PRO A 16 -22.63 -7.81 32.34
CA PRO A 16 -21.32 -8.16 31.78
C PRO A 16 -20.31 -8.62 32.85
N THR A 17 -20.40 -8.14 34.10
CA THR A 17 -19.40 -8.46 35.14
C THR A 17 -19.52 -9.88 35.69
N ILE A 18 -20.75 -10.42 35.84
CA ILE A 18 -20.95 -11.82 36.26
C ILE A 18 -20.62 -12.79 35.12
N LEU A 19 -20.96 -12.44 33.87
CA LEU A 19 -20.64 -13.27 32.71
C LEU A 19 -19.15 -13.23 32.33
N ALA A 20 -18.48 -12.08 32.49
CA ALA A 20 -17.04 -11.95 32.24
C ALA A 20 -16.22 -12.81 33.23
N GLY A 21 -16.66 -12.89 34.49
CA GLY A 21 -16.03 -13.76 35.49
C GLY A 21 -16.17 -15.25 35.15
N ALA A 22 -17.34 -15.69 34.66
CA ALA A 22 -17.57 -17.09 34.27
C ALA A 22 -16.90 -17.47 32.93
N GLY A 23 -16.83 -16.53 31.97
CA GLY A 23 -16.19 -16.73 30.67
C GLY A 23 -14.67 -16.98 30.76
N GLN A 24 -14.02 -16.55 31.84
CA GLN A 24 -12.61 -16.84 32.11
C GLN A 24 -12.35 -18.31 32.48
N PHE A 25 -13.31 -19.00 33.10
CA PHE A 25 -13.19 -20.39 33.53
C PHE A 25 -13.73 -21.38 32.49
N PHE A 26 -14.59 -20.94 31.57
CA PHE A 26 -15.12 -21.77 30.49
C PHE A 26 -15.29 -20.97 29.18
N PRO A 27 -14.23 -20.90 28.35
CA PRO A 27 -14.20 -20.06 27.15
C PRO A 27 -15.39 -20.23 26.18
N PRO A 28 -15.94 -21.44 25.91
CA PRO A 28 -17.06 -21.61 24.98
C PRO A 28 -18.36 -20.90 25.40
N LEU A 29 -18.62 -20.75 26.70
CA LEU A 29 -19.82 -20.06 27.19
C LEU A 29 -19.68 -18.54 27.05
N GLY A 30 -18.48 -18.01 27.34
CA GLY A 30 -18.16 -16.61 27.13
C GLY A 30 -18.29 -16.20 25.67
N GLU A 31 -17.75 -17.00 24.75
CA GLU A 31 -17.85 -16.73 23.31
C GLU A 31 -19.30 -16.82 22.81
N LYS A 32 -20.08 -17.82 23.23
CA LYS A 32 -21.51 -17.90 22.85
C LYS A 32 -22.31 -16.69 23.34
N ALA A 33 -22.04 -16.21 24.55
CA ALA A 33 -22.71 -15.02 25.07
C ALA A 33 -22.34 -13.74 24.31
N LYS A 34 -21.06 -13.59 23.94
CA LYS A 34 -20.62 -12.50 23.05
C LYS A 34 -21.33 -12.55 21.71
N HIS A 35 -21.40 -13.71 21.06
CA HIS A 35 -22.09 -13.87 19.78
C HIS A 35 -23.57 -13.46 19.87
N VAL A 36 -24.31 -13.94 20.88
CA VAL A 36 -25.71 -13.55 21.07
C VAL A 36 -25.85 -12.05 21.32
N SER A 37 -24.93 -11.43 22.09
CA SER A 37 -24.96 -9.98 22.30
C SER A 37 -24.70 -9.19 21.01
N PHE A 38 -23.77 -9.61 20.17
CA PHE A 38 -23.46 -8.95 18.90
C PHE A 38 -24.53 -9.19 17.83
N ASP A 39 -25.24 -10.32 17.86
CA ASP A 39 -26.39 -10.57 16.99
C ASP A 39 -27.55 -9.63 17.32
N ILE A 40 -27.77 -9.34 18.61
CA ILE A 40 -28.81 -8.41 19.07
C ILE A 40 -28.39 -6.95 18.81
N TRP A 41 -27.12 -6.63 19.04
CA TRP A 41 -26.57 -5.29 18.84
C TRP A 41 -25.22 -5.34 18.13
N PRO A 42 -25.20 -5.26 16.78
CA PRO A 42 -23.96 -5.20 16.03
C PRO A 42 -23.35 -3.81 16.14
N ASN A 43 -22.49 -3.60 17.13
CA ASN A 43 -21.80 -2.33 17.40
C ASN A 43 -20.29 -2.38 17.15
N LYS A 44 -19.78 -3.51 16.63
CA LYS A 44 -18.36 -3.67 16.33
C LYS A 44 -18.00 -2.89 15.07
N LEU A 45 -17.11 -1.92 15.22
CA LEU A 45 -16.56 -1.18 14.09
C LEU A 45 -15.40 -1.97 13.45
N PRO A 46 -15.20 -1.81 12.13
CA PRO A 46 -13.98 -2.27 11.47
C PRO A 46 -12.75 -1.57 12.06
N VAL A 47 -11.61 -2.24 12.02
CA VAL A 47 -10.33 -1.65 12.47
C VAL A 47 -9.97 -0.48 11.56
N ILE A 48 -9.23 0.52 12.06
CA ILE A 48 -8.85 1.71 11.29
C ILE A 48 -8.18 1.40 9.93
N THR A 49 -7.41 0.32 9.83
CA THR A 49 -6.82 -0.15 8.56
C THR A 49 -7.87 -0.64 7.57
N GLU A 50 -8.90 -1.35 8.05
CA GLU A 50 -10.04 -1.78 7.24
C GLU A 50 -10.89 -0.59 6.81
N LEU A 51 -11.10 0.38 7.71
CA LEU A 51 -11.77 1.65 7.40
C LEU A 51 -11.04 2.41 6.28
N ALA A 52 -9.71 2.49 6.35
CA ALA A 52 -8.90 3.10 5.29
C ALA A 52 -9.09 2.36 3.96
N MET A 53 -9.06 1.02 3.96
CA MET A 53 -9.31 0.21 2.75
C MET A 53 -10.74 0.41 2.21
N MET A 54 -11.75 0.53 3.07
CA MET A 54 -13.13 0.82 2.66
C MET A 54 -13.23 2.18 1.97
N TYR A 55 -12.52 3.18 2.49
CA TYR A 55 -12.41 4.50 1.85
C TYR A 55 -11.75 4.40 0.46
N PHE A 56 -10.62 3.69 0.35
CA PHE A 56 -9.93 3.49 -0.94
C PHE A 56 -10.80 2.80 -1.99
N ARG A 57 -11.61 1.83 -1.56
CA ARG A 57 -12.55 1.11 -2.41
C ARG A 57 -13.85 1.88 -2.67
N LYS A 58 -13.95 3.11 -2.17
CA LYS A 58 -15.13 3.97 -2.29
C LYS A 58 -16.41 3.33 -1.72
N SER A 59 -16.24 2.45 -0.73
CA SER A 59 -17.37 1.84 -0.01
C SER A 59 -17.92 2.77 1.07
N ILE A 60 -17.10 3.70 1.56
CA ILE A 60 -17.46 4.80 2.45
C ILE A 60 -16.88 6.10 1.91
N ASP A 61 -17.44 7.24 2.33
CA ASP A 61 -16.89 8.55 2.03
C ASP A 61 -15.83 8.99 3.06
N LEU A 62 -15.16 10.12 2.79
CA LEU A 62 -14.09 10.63 3.66
C LEU A 62 -14.62 11.10 5.03
N ASN A 63 -15.84 11.63 5.09
CA ASN A 63 -16.43 12.11 6.34
C ASN A 63 -16.83 10.91 7.23
N GLU A 64 -17.43 9.89 6.63
CA GLU A 64 -17.80 8.64 7.27
C GLU A 64 -16.55 7.90 7.79
N TYR A 65 -15.44 7.94 7.05
CA TYR A 65 -14.15 7.44 7.52
C TYR A 65 -13.72 8.15 8.82
N TYR A 66 -13.70 9.48 8.84
CA TYR A 66 -13.30 10.22 10.04
C TYR A 66 -14.25 10.01 11.22
N ASP A 67 -15.56 9.91 10.98
CA ASP A 67 -16.53 9.68 12.04
C ASP A 67 -16.37 8.29 12.67
N LYS A 68 -16.07 7.26 11.87
CA LYS A 68 -15.77 5.91 12.36
C LYS A 68 -14.39 5.85 13.03
N ALA A 69 -13.38 6.51 12.48
CA ALA A 69 -12.05 6.62 13.10
C ALA A 69 -12.11 7.31 14.47
N ARG A 70 -12.95 8.35 14.62
CA ARG A 70 -13.18 9.03 15.90
C ARG A 70 -13.87 8.11 16.90
N GLN A 71 -14.79 7.25 16.46
CA GLN A 71 -15.43 6.25 17.34
C GLN A 71 -14.42 5.20 17.85
N GLU A 72 -13.40 4.88 17.05
CA GLU A 72 -12.25 4.05 17.45
C GLU A 72 -11.22 4.79 18.32
N GLY A 73 -11.37 6.12 18.50
CA GLY A 73 -10.52 6.94 19.36
C GLY A 73 -9.33 7.61 18.66
N PHE A 74 -9.27 7.58 17.33
CA PHE A 74 -8.23 8.26 16.56
C PHE A 74 -8.61 9.72 16.25
N ASP A 75 -7.62 10.60 16.25
CA ASP A 75 -7.78 11.96 15.74
C ASP A 75 -7.68 11.98 14.20
N GLN A 76 -7.92 13.15 13.61
CA GLN A 76 -7.89 13.29 12.15
C GLN A 76 -6.48 13.08 11.58
N THR A 77 -5.43 13.51 12.28
CA THR A 77 -4.05 13.40 11.81
C THR A 77 -3.58 11.94 11.79
N GLU A 78 -3.90 11.18 12.82
CA GLU A 78 -3.63 9.74 12.85
C GLU A 78 -4.46 9.02 11.79
N ALA A 79 -5.74 9.39 11.63
CA ALA A 79 -6.57 8.83 10.58
C ALA A 79 -5.99 9.09 9.17
N ASP A 80 -5.42 10.26 8.91
CA ASP A 80 -4.72 10.57 7.66
C ASP A 80 -3.46 9.70 7.47
N ASN A 81 -2.71 9.44 8.54
CA ASN A 81 -1.55 8.54 8.49
C ASN A 81 -1.98 7.11 8.08
N TYR A 82 -3.10 6.61 8.60
CA TYR A 82 -3.62 5.29 8.24
C TYR A 82 -4.09 5.21 6.77
N ILE A 83 -4.63 6.30 6.23
CA ILE A 83 -4.89 6.41 4.79
C ILE A 83 -3.55 6.36 4.02
N ALA A 84 -2.57 7.17 4.41
CA ALA A 84 -1.29 7.28 3.73
C ALA A 84 -0.54 5.94 3.63
N ILE A 85 -0.53 5.13 4.69
CA ILE A 85 0.13 3.81 4.69
C ILE A 85 -0.64 2.73 3.92
N SER A 86 -1.94 2.93 3.70
CA SER A 86 -2.79 1.96 3.01
C SER A 86 -2.70 2.08 1.49
N TYR A 87 -2.06 3.12 0.96
CA TYR A 87 -1.72 3.20 -0.46
C TYR A 87 -0.74 2.10 -0.83
N GLN A 88 -1.05 1.36 -1.91
CA GLN A 88 -0.11 0.43 -2.49
C GLN A 88 0.99 1.21 -3.22
N MET A 89 2.24 0.97 -2.80
CA MET A 89 3.43 1.49 -3.49
C MET A 89 3.81 0.58 -4.67
N LEU A 90 4.54 1.15 -5.64
CA LEU A 90 5.12 0.35 -6.73
C LEU A 90 6.22 -0.57 -6.18
N ALA A 91 6.53 -1.65 -6.90
CA ALA A 91 7.68 -2.47 -6.54
C ALA A 91 9.00 -1.71 -6.80
N ALA A 92 10.05 -2.09 -6.08
CA ALA A 92 11.36 -1.44 -6.21
C ALA A 92 11.88 -1.43 -7.66
N TYR A 93 11.66 -2.53 -8.41
CA TYR A 93 12.07 -2.64 -9.81
C TYR A 93 11.32 -1.67 -10.74
N ASP A 94 10.04 -1.40 -10.47
CA ASP A 94 9.25 -0.44 -11.24
C ASP A 94 9.77 0.99 -11.03
N TYR A 95 10.08 1.35 -9.79
CA TYR A 95 10.70 2.64 -9.47
C TYR A 95 12.04 2.82 -10.19
N ILE A 96 12.90 1.80 -10.16
CA ILE A 96 14.19 1.82 -10.88
C ILE A 96 13.97 1.96 -12.39
N THR A 97 12.96 1.26 -12.94
CA THR A 97 12.64 1.34 -14.37
C THR A 97 12.19 2.74 -14.75
N LEU A 98 11.37 3.41 -13.93
CA LEU A 98 10.97 4.81 -14.16
C LEU A 98 12.16 5.76 -14.12
N TRP A 99 13.08 5.57 -13.17
CA TRP A 99 14.32 6.33 -13.09
C TRP A 99 15.21 6.14 -14.32
N ARG A 100 15.45 4.89 -14.76
CA ARG A 100 16.26 4.60 -15.96
C ARG A 100 15.63 5.09 -17.26
N ARG A 101 14.32 5.34 -17.27
CA ARG A 101 13.56 5.95 -18.39
C ARG A 101 13.47 7.49 -18.28
N GLU A 102 14.22 8.09 -17.35
CA GLU A 102 14.26 9.54 -17.13
C GLU A 102 12.88 10.13 -16.80
N LYS A 103 11.99 9.32 -16.21
CA LYS A 103 10.67 9.77 -15.73
C LYS A 103 10.66 10.10 -14.24
N MET A 104 11.80 9.97 -13.57
CA MET A 104 11.97 10.19 -12.14
C MET A 104 13.41 10.60 -11.85
N SER A 105 13.62 11.54 -10.94
CA SER A 105 14.95 11.94 -10.47
C SER A 105 15.57 10.91 -9.53
N VAL A 106 16.89 10.97 -9.33
CA VAL A 106 17.57 10.05 -8.39
C VAL A 106 17.16 10.31 -6.94
N GLN A 107 16.87 11.56 -6.57
CA GLN A 107 16.41 11.91 -5.23
C GLN A 107 15.01 11.35 -4.96
N GLU A 108 14.10 11.44 -5.94
CA GLU A 108 12.76 10.85 -5.84
C GLU A 108 12.81 9.33 -5.79
N LEU A 109 13.71 8.71 -6.57
CA LEU A 109 13.95 7.26 -6.50
C LEU A 109 14.33 6.87 -5.08
N ASP A 110 15.35 7.51 -4.51
CA ASP A 110 15.86 7.14 -3.18
C ASP A 110 14.79 7.31 -2.11
N GLN A 111 14.04 8.40 -2.14
CA GLN A 111 12.91 8.62 -1.22
C GLN A 111 11.85 7.51 -1.33
N ASN A 112 11.46 7.12 -2.55
CA ASN A 112 10.46 6.07 -2.75
C ASN A 112 10.98 4.69 -2.32
N LEU A 113 12.25 4.40 -2.56
CA LEU A 113 12.90 3.17 -2.13
C LEU A 113 13.06 3.12 -0.60
N PHE A 114 13.30 4.24 0.08
CA PHE A 114 13.28 4.31 1.55
C PHE A 114 11.89 4.09 2.14
N LYS A 115 10.84 4.62 1.48
CA LYS A 115 9.45 4.37 1.89
C LYS A 115 9.06 2.89 1.80
N LEU A 116 9.72 2.11 0.94
CA LEU A 116 9.59 0.65 0.89
C LEU A 116 10.33 -0.07 2.04
N GLY A 117 11.02 0.67 2.91
CA GLY A 117 11.75 0.13 4.06
C GLY A 117 13.16 -0.38 3.72
N MET A 118 13.72 -0.04 2.57
CA MET A 118 15.08 -0.46 2.20
C MET A 118 16.16 0.36 2.92
N SER A 119 17.28 -0.28 3.26
CA SER A 119 18.44 0.41 3.81
C SER A 119 19.18 1.21 2.73
N ILE A 120 20.02 2.16 3.14
CA ILE A 120 20.87 2.94 2.21
C ILE A 120 21.78 2.02 1.37
N ASP A 121 22.31 0.96 1.99
CA ASP A 121 23.16 -0.01 1.32
C ASP A 121 22.36 -0.85 0.30
N ASP A 122 21.14 -1.26 0.65
CA ASP A 122 20.27 -1.99 -0.27
C ASP A 122 19.83 -1.14 -1.45
N VAL A 123 19.56 0.15 -1.23
CA VAL A 123 19.28 1.12 -2.31
C VAL A 123 20.45 1.20 -3.29
N LYS A 124 21.69 1.21 -2.79
CA LYS A 124 22.88 1.17 -3.66
C LYS A 124 22.99 -0.16 -4.38
N ASN A 125 22.84 -1.27 -3.66
CA ASN A 125 22.97 -2.62 -4.22
C ASN A 125 21.95 -2.89 -5.31
N ILE A 126 20.68 -2.48 -5.12
CA ILE A 126 19.62 -2.70 -6.11
C ILE A 126 19.81 -1.84 -7.37
N LYS A 127 20.33 -0.62 -7.23
CA LYS A 127 20.71 0.21 -8.40
C LYS A 127 21.77 -0.49 -9.23
N THR A 128 22.81 -1.04 -8.59
CA THR A 128 23.87 -1.79 -9.29
C THR A 128 23.34 -3.11 -9.86
N ALA A 129 22.55 -3.87 -9.11
CA ALA A 129 22.02 -5.17 -9.54
C ALA A 129 21.10 -5.07 -10.77
N THR A 130 20.45 -3.93 -10.96
CA THR A 130 19.55 -3.65 -12.09
C THR A 130 20.25 -3.00 -13.27
N GLU A 131 21.57 -2.80 -13.22
CA GLU A 131 22.32 -2.30 -14.36
C GLU A 131 22.25 -3.30 -15.51
N TYR A 132 21.72 -2.84 -16.63
CA TYR A 132 21.64 -3.66 -17.83
C TYR A 132 23.00 -3.65 -18.53
N PHE A 133 23.64 -4.82 -18.57
CA PHE A 133 24.81 -5.06 -19.40
C PHE A 133 24.39 -5.84 -20.65
N PRO A 134 24.57 -5.29 -21.86
CA PRO A 134 24.29 -6.02 -23.09
C PRO A 134 25.17 -7.28 -23.17
N ASN A 135 24.62 -8.35 -23.75
CA ASN A 135 25.37 -9.58 -23.97
C ASN A 135 26.58 -9.29 -24.89
N PRO A 136 27.77 -9.89 -24.66
CA PRO A 136 28.91 -9.83 -25.58
C PRO A 136 28.54 -10.02 -27.07
N GLN A 137 27.58 -10.90 -27.38
CA GLN A 137 27.11 -11.08 -28.77
C GLN A 137 26.45 -9.83 -29.34
N ASP A 138 25.66 -9.10 -28.54
CA ASP A 138 25.02 -7.86 -28.96
C ASP A 138 26.07 -6.76 -29.16
N LEU A 139 27.05 -6.68 -28.26
CA LEU A 139 28.20 -5.78 -28.40
C LEU A 139 28.98 -6.05 -29.69
N ILE A 140 29.27 -7.33 -29.99
CA ILE A 140 29.94 -7.74 -31.23
C ILE A 140 29.08 -7.38 -32.45
N ARG A 141 27.77 -7.63 -32.41
CA ARG A 141 26.86 -7.27 -33.52
C ARG A 141 26.82 -5.77 -33.76
N PHE A 142 26.82 -4.95 -32.71
CA PHE A 142 26.88 -3.49 -32.86
C PHE A 142 28.24 -3.03 -33.39
N ALA A 143 29.33 -3.65 -32.95
CA ALA A 143 30.68 -3.35 -33.43
C ALA A 143 30.86 -3.70 -34.91
N VAL A 144 30.46 -4.89 -35.34
CA VAL A 144 30.59 -5.34 -36.75
C VAL A 144 29.67 -4.56 -37.69
N ARG A 145 28.55 -4.03 -37.18
CA ARG A 145 27.64 -3.17 -37.96
C ARG A 145 28.09 -1.71 -38.01
N GLU A 146 29.32 -1.41 -37.59
CA GLU A 146 29.91 -0.06 -37.64
C GLU A 146 29.07 1.01 -36.93
N VAL A 147 28.23 0.60 -35.97
CA VAL A 147 27.36 1.51 -35.21
C VAL A 147 28.19 2.48 -34.38
N TYR A 148 29.39 2.06 -33.97
CA TYR A 148 30.34 2.88 -33.20
C TYR A 148 31.27 3.74 -34.07
N THR A 149 31.13 3.70 -35.40
CA THR A 149 31.95 4.48 -36.33
C THR A 149 31.07 5.52 -37.04
N PRO A 150 30.94 6.76 -36.51
CA PRO A 150 29.95 7.73 -36.99
C PRO A 150 30.03 8.03 -38.49
N ALA A 151 31.26 8.14 -39.01
CA ALA A 151 31.50 8.40 -40.43
C ALA A 151 30.99 7.29 -41.35
N ILE A 152 31.05 6.02 -40.90
CA ILE A 152 30.54 4.88 -41.66
C ILE A 152 29.02 4.78 -41.49
N ALA A 153 28.51 4.94 -40.27
CA ALA A 153 27.07 4.89 -40.01
C ALA A 153 26.29 5.97 -40.77
N GLU A 154 26.83 7.17 -40.90
CA GLU A 154 26.26 8.25 -41.71
C GLU A 154 26.34 7.94 -43.21
N ALA A 155 27.48 7.44 -43.70
CA ALA A 155 27.67 7.06 -45.10
C ALA A 155 26.71 5.96 -45.58
N PHE A 156 26.37 5.01 -44.70
CA PHE A 156 25.41 3.94 -44.98
C PHE A 156 23.96 4.31 -44.61
N GLY A 157 23.71 5.55 -44.15
CA GLY A 157 22.39 6.02 -43.80
C GLY A 157 21.73 5.23 -42.68
N ILE A 158 22.53 4.64 -41.77
CA ILE A 158 22.06 3.78 -40.67
C ILE A 158 21.16 4.56 -39.69
N PHE A 159 21.35 5.88 -39.59
CA PHE A 159 20.53 6.76 -38.75
C PHE A 159 19.19 7.18 -39.39
N ASN A 160 18.95 6.85 -40.66
CA ASN A 160 17.71 7.21 -41.33
C ASN A 160 16.55 6.34 -40.80
N GLU A 161 15.36 6.94 -40.63
CA GLU A 161 14.16 6.20 -40.26
C GLU A 161 13.83 5.09 -41.29
N LEU A 162 13.25 4.00 -40.78
CA LEU A 162 12.93 2.82 -41.56
C LEU A 162 11.98 3.20 -42.72
N PRO A 163 12.28 2.84 -43.99
CA PRO A 163 11.45 3.26 -45.12
C PRO A 163 9.99 2.81 -44.98
N PRO A 164 9.00 3.66 -45.31
CA PRO A 164 7.57 3.36 -45.12
C PRO A 164 7.09 2.06 -45.76
N LYS A 165 7.75 1.62 -46.85
CA LYS A 165 7.46 0.36 -47.56
C LYS A 165 7.69 -0.91 -46.73
N PHE A 166 8.37 -0.82 -45.59
CA PHE A 166 8.68 -1.96 -44.72
C PHE A 166 7.92 -1.93 -43.40
N VAL A 167 7.08 -0.91 -43.16
CA VAL A 167 6.27 -0.73 -41.96
C VAL A 167 4.80 -0.78 -42.38
N SER A 168 4.30 -1.98 -42.69
CA SER A 168 2.91 -2.25 -43.08
C SER A 168 2.31 -3.32 -42.20
#